data_AF-A0A564Q981-F1
#
_entry.id   AF-A0A564Q981-F1
#
_cell.length_a   1.000
_cell.length_b   1.000
_cell.length_c   1.000
_cell.angle_alpha   90.00
_cell.angle_beta   90.00
_cell.angle_gamma   90.00
#
_symmetry.space_group_name_H-M   'P 1'
#
loop_
_entity.id
_entity.type
_entity.pdbx_description
1 polymer ?
#
loop_
_entity_poly.entity_id
_entity_poly.type
_entity_poly.pdbx_seq_one_letter_code
_entity_poly.pdbx_strand_id
1 'polypeptide(L)'
;MKIKIADIMIKAMSQTLADGDTVLHGLGSPLPALAMHLAKASHAPALVFFPVSEGLDPDTDRYRLRFSSADPDHFIGAKAVIELIETFDL
;
A
#
# COMPACT_ATOMS: atom_id res chain seq x y z
N MET A 1 21.28 4.08 -13.23
CA MET A 1 20.46 3.31 -12.27
C MET A 1 20.10 1.98 -12.91
N LYS A 2 20.27 0.84 -12.23
CA LYS A 2 19.97 -0.50 -12.79
C LYS A 2 18.58 -0.94 -12.32
N ILE A 3 17.63 -1.07 -13.24
CA ILE A 3 16.27 -1.56 -12.98
C ILE A 3 16.34 -3.07 -12.69
N LYS A 4 15.65 -3.51 -11.63
CA LYS A 4 15.52 -4.92 -11.23
C LYS A 4 14.16 -5.48 -11.66
N ILE A 5 14.05 -6.82 -11.71
CA ILE A 5 12.77 -7.50 -11.98
C ILE A 5 11.69 -7.08 -10.98
N ALA A 6 12.06 -6.91 -9.71
CA ALA A 6 11.15 -6.43 -8.68
C ALA A 6 10.57 -5.04 -9.03
N ASP A 7 11.38 -4.11 -9.56
CA ASP A 7 10.92 -2.78 -9.93
C ASP A 7 9.88 -2.85 -11.06
N ILE A 8 10.11 -3.73 -12.05
CA ILE A 8 9.18 -3.98 -13.16
C ILE A 8 7.86 -4.56 -12.62
N MET A 9 7.94 -5.54 -11.71
CA MET A 9 6.74 -6.14 -11.13
C MET A 9 5.95 -5.15 -10.28
N ILE A 10 6.62 -4.34 -9.44
CA ILE A 10 5.99 -3.28 -8.66
C ILE A 10 5.30 -2.29 -9.60
N LYS A 11 5.97 -1.87 -10.68
CA LYS A 11 5.37 -0.96 -11.66
C LYS A 11 4.16 -1.59 -12.36
N ALA A 12 4.27 -2.83 -12.82
CA ALA A 12 3.18 -3.54 -13.48
C ALA A 12 1.96 -3.70 -12.57
N MET A 13 2.16 -4.09 -11.30
CA MET A 13 1.08 -4.15 -10.31
C MET A 13 0.49 -2.78 -10.03
N SER A 14 1.31 -1.72 -9.92
CA SER A 14 0.79 -0.37 -9.68
C SER A 14 -0.15 0.10 -10.79
N GLN A 15 0.05 -0.36 -12.04
CA GLN A 15 -0.75 0.02 -13.20
C GLN A 15 -2.11 -0.69 -13.26
N THR A 16 -2.36 -1.68 -12.40
CA THR A 16 -3.67 -2.32 -12.29
C THR A 16 -4.61 -1.56 -11.35
N LEU A 17 -4.13 -0.51 -10.69
CA LEU A 17 -4.86 0.27 -9.70
C LEU A 17 -5.32 1.58 -10.36
N ALA A 18 -6.61 1.90 -10.24
CA ALA A 18 -7.19 3.15 -10.74
C ALA A 18 -7.21 4.23 -9.66
N ASP A 19 -7.29 5.48 -10.11
CA ASP A 19 -7.49 6.61 -9.20
C ASP A 19 -8.85 6.50 -8.51
N GLY A 20 -8.86 6.60 -7.18
CA GLY A 20 -10.06 6.42 -6.36
C GLY A 20 -10.38 4.97 -5.96
N ASP A 21 -9.60 3.97 -6.40
CA ASP A 21 -9.79 2.59 -5.94
C ASP A 21 -9.62 2.47 -4.42
N THR A 22 -10.39 1.56 -3.82
CA THR A 22 -10.20 1.09 -2.45
C THR A 22 -9.49 -0.25 -2.47
N VAL A 23 -8.30 -0.32 -1.88
CA VAL A 23 -7.41 -1.47 -2.04
C VAL A 23 -6.79 -1.90 -0.71
N LEU A 24 -6.63 -3.21 -0.56
CA LEU A 24 -6.06 -3.86 0.60
C LEU A 24 -4.86 -4.72 0.19
N HIS A 25 -3.83 -4.79 1.04
CA HIS A 25 -2.87 -5.90 0.99
C HIS A 25 -2.95 -6.72 2.28
N GLY A 26 -2.80 -8.04 2.15
CA GLY A 26 -2.74 -8.95 3.29
C GLY A 26 -1.33 -9.10 3.87
N LEU A 27 -1.14 -10.16 4.66
CA LEU A 27 0.17 -10.58 5.17
C LEU A 27 1.08 -11.07 4.04
N GLY A 28 2.41 -11.05 4.27
CA GLY A 28 3.39 -11.57 3.33
C GLY A 28 3.45 -10.83 1.98
N SER A 29 2.97 -9.60 1.92
CA SER A 29 2.70 -8.87 0.67
C SER A 29 3.54 -7.59 0.50
N PRO A 30 4.89 -7.64 0.59
CA PRO A 30 5.72 -6.43 0.49
C PRO A 30 5.72 -5.80 -0.91
N LEU A 31 5.61 -6.60 -1.99
CA LEU A 31 5.55 -6.05 -3.34
C LEU A 31 4.20 -5.40 -3.66
N PRO A 32 3.04 -6.01 -3.34
CA PRO A 32 1.74 -5.32 -3.44
C PRO A 32 1.71 -4.00 -2.65
N ALA A 33 2.22 -3.98 -1.41
CA ALA A 33 2.30 -2.76 -0.62
C ALA A 33 3.07 -1.65 -1.36
N LEU A 34 4.27 -1.96 -1.89
CA LEU A 34 5.04 -1.01 -2.68
C LEU A 34 4.33 -0.56 -3.97
N ALA A 35 3.57 -1.45 -4.61
CA ALA A 35 2.78 -1.11 -5.79
C ALA A 35 1.64 -0.11 -5.47
N MET A 36 0.98 -0.29 -4.32
CA MET A 36 -0.05 0.64 -3.83
C MET A 36 0.55 2.01 -3.51
N HIS A 37 1.68 2.05 -2.80
CA HIS A 37 2.42 3.29 -2.55
C HIS A 37 2.84 3.99 -3.86
N LEU A 38 3.36 3.23 -4.83
CA LEU A 38 3.76 3.78 -6.12
C LEU A 38 2.57 4.33 -6.91
N ALA A 39 1.44 3.63 -6.94
CA ALA A 39 0.23 4.10 -7.61
C ALA A 39 -0.25 5.43 -7.02
N LYS A 40 -0.36 5.48 -5.68
CA LYS A 40 -0.81 6.67 -4.95
C LYS A 40 0.12 7.86 -5.10
N ALA A 41 1.44 7.64 -5.07
CA ALA A 41 2.42 8.70 -5.29
C ALA A 41 2.57 9.13 -6.76
N SER A 42 1.83 8.51 -7.70
CA SER A 42 1.94 8.81 -9.13
C SER A 42 0.61 9.14 -9.80
N HIS A 43 -0.13 8.12 -10.26
CA HIS A 43 -1.25 8.26 -11.17
C HIS A 43 -2.62 8.04 -10.50
N ALA A 44 -2.62 7.63 -9.22
CA ALA A 44 -3.83 7.34 -8.46
C ALA A 44 -3.85 8.05 -7.08
N PRO A 45 -3.68 9.39 -7.01
CA PRO A 45 -3.58 10.11 -5.75
C PRO A 45 -4.79 9.98 -4.80
N ALA A 46 -5.98 9.68 -5.34
CA ALA A 46 -7.22 9.47 -4.59
C ALA A 46 -7.45 8.02 -4.16
N LEU A 47 -6.55 7.08 -4.50
CA LEU A 47 -6.61 5.68 -4.04
C LEU A 47 -6.64 5.62 -2.51
N VAL A 48 -7.51 4.78 -1.94
CA VAL A 48 -7.66 4.56 -0.50
C VAL A 48 -6.99 3.24 -0.12
N PHE A 49 -6.05 3.32 0.82
CA PHE A 49 -5.19 2.21 1.18
C PHE A 49 -5.55 1.60 2.55
N PHE A 50 -5.84 0.30 2.57
CA PHE A 50 -6.04 -0.52 3.77
C PHE A 50 -4.83 -1.47 3.96
N PRO A 51 -3.80 -1.07 4.73
CA PRO A 51 -2.70 -1.97 5.07
C PRO A 51 -3.13 -2.99 6.13
N VAL A 52 -2.51 -4.17 6.11
CA VAL A 52 -2.71 -5.20 7.13
C VAL A 52 -2.31 -4.76 8.55
N SER A 53 -1.60 -3.63 8.69
CA SER A 53 -1.28 -3.01 9.97
C SER A 53 -2.41 -2.12 10.51
N GLU A 54 -3.59 -2.09 9.87
CA GLU A 54 -4.84 -1.49 10.35
C GLU A 54 -4.88 0.05 10.38
N GLY A 55 -3.81 0.71 9.96
CA GLY A 55 -3.76 2.17 9.80
C GLY A 55 -4.32 2.60 8.45
N LEU A 56 -5.56 3.12 8.41
CA LEU A 56 -6.20 3.54 7.18
C LEU A 56 -5.44 4.69 6.52
N ASP A 57 -5.15 4.52 5.24
CA ASP A 57 -4.61 5.51 4.32
C ASP A 57 -3.38 6.27 4.86
N PRO A 58 -2.28 5.57 5.14
CA PRO A 58 -1.09 6.15 5.78
C PRO A 58 -0.32 7.11 4.85
N ASP A 59 0.60 7.87 5.44
CA ASP A 59 1.46 8.80 4.71
C ASP A 59 2.44 8.03 3.79
N THR A 60 2.16 8.08 2.48
CA THR A 60 2.92 7.35 1.47
C THR A 60 4.33 7.88 1.26
N ASP A 61 4.60 9.15 1.58
CA ASP A 61 5.93 9.75 1.39
C ASP A 61 6.92 9.28 2.47
N ARG A 62 6.39 8.87 3.62
CA ARG A 62 7.17 8.38 4.76
C ARG A 62 7.46 6.90 4.71
N TYR A 63 6.66 6.12 3.98
CA TYR A 63 6.86 4.68 3.94
C TYR A 63 8.20 4.29 3.30
N ARG A 64 8.88 3.32 3.92
CA ARG A 64 10.10 2.69 3.41
C ARG A 64 9.89 1.19 3.49
N LEU A 65 10.42 0.44 2.53
CA LEU A 65 10.35 -1.03 2.59
C LEU A 65 10.97 -1.53 3.89
N ARG A 66 10.18 -2.25 4.67
CA ARG A 66 10.58 -2.90 5.93
C ARG A 66 10.70 -4.40 5.76
N PHE A 67 11.20 -5.07 6.80
CA PHE A 67 11.31 -6.52 6.82
C PHE A 67 9.92 -7.20 6.81
N SER A 68 8.93 -6.59 7.47
CA SER A 68 7.56 -7.10 7.54
C SER A 68 6.62 -6.26 6.68
N SER A 69 5.65 -6.91 6.01
CA SER A 69 4.54 -6.21 5.35
C SER A 69 3.50 -5.69 6.36
N ALA A 70 3.63 -6.03 7.64
CA ALA A 70 2.82 -5.52 8.75
C ALA A 70 3.65 -4.65 9.71
N ASP A 71 4.75 -4.05 9.23
CA ASP A 71 5.58 -3.17 10.06
C ASP A 71 4.75 -1.95 10.53
N PRO A 72 4.84 -1.54 11.81
CA PRO A 72 4.11 -0.39 12.34
C PRO A 72 4.35 0.94 11.60
N ASP A 73 5.41 1.06 10.81
CA ASP A 73 5.64 2.24 9.97
C ASP A 73 4.51 2.44 8.91
N HIS A 74 3.77 1.37 8.54
CA HIS A 74 2.55 1.46 7.73
C HIS A 74 1.39 2.19 8.43
N PHE A 75 1.55 2.54 9.71
CA PHE A 75 0.55 3.28 10.47
C PHE A 75 0.85 4.79 10.52
N ILE A 76 2.04 5.22 10.13
CA ILE A 76 2.47 6.62 10.26
C ILE A 76 1.59 7.51 9.37
N GLY A 77 0.93 8.48 9.99
CA GLY A 77 0.04 9.41 9.29
C GLY A 77 -1.31 8.80 8.90
N ALA A 78 -1.66 7.63 9.43
CA ALA A 78 -2.98 7.01 9.22
C ALA A 78 -4.12 7.96 9.62
N LYS A 79 -5.18 7.96 8.82
CA LYS A 79 -6.37 8.80 8.99
C LYS A 79 -7.37 8.24 9.99
N ALA A 80 -7.38 6.91 10.15
CA ALA A 80 -8.23 6.18 11.09
C ALA A 80 -7.62 4.80 11.36
N VAL A 81 -8.25 4.06 12.28
CA VAL A 81 -8.00 2.63 12.47
C VAL A 81 -9.17 1.89 11.85
N ILE A 82 -8.87 0.89 11.02
CA ILE A 82 -9.84 -0.08 10.52
C ILE A 82 -9.28 -1.44 10.86
N GLU A 83 -9.95 -2.15 11.77
CA GLU A 83 -9.55 -3.48 12.18
C GLU A 83 -9.60 -4.43 10.97
N LEU A 84 -8.68 -5.40 10.91
CA LEU A 84 -8.65 -6.34 9.80
C LEU A 84 -10.00 -7.05 9.62
N ILE A 85 -10.73 -7.32 10.71
CA ILE A 85 -12.05 -7.94 10.64
C ILE A 85 -13.07 -7.06 9.89
N GLU A 86 -13.04 -5.75 10.09
CA GLU A 86 -13.97 -4.80 9.44
C GLU A 86 -13.72 -4.75 7.92
N THR A 87 -12.49 -5.01 7.47
CA THR A 87 -12.18 -5.03 6.03
C THR A 87 -12.84 -6.18 5.26
N PHE A 88 -13.28 -7.24 5.95
CA PHE A 88 -14.03 -8.33 5.32
C PHE A 88 -15.50 -7.99 5.04
N ASP A 89 -16.02 -6.93 5.67
CA ASP A 89 -17.39 -6.45 5.49
C ASP A 89 -17.53 -5.42 4.34
N LEU A 90 -16.40 -4.99 3.75
CA LEU A 90 -16.31 -3.96 2.70
C LEU A 90 -16.52 -4.51 1.28
#